data_AF-A0A1Y2SYB5-F1
#
_entry.id   AF-A0A1Y2SYB5-F1
#
_cell.length_a   1.000
_cell.length_b   1.000
_cell.length_c   1.000
_cell.angle_alpha   90.00
_cell.angle_beta   90.00
_cell.angle_gamma   90.00
#
_symmetry.space_group_name_H-M   'P 1'
#
loop_
_entity.id
_entity.type
_entity.pdbx_description
1 polymer ?
#
loop_
_entity_poly.entity_id
_entity_poly.type
_entity_poly.pdbx_seq_one_letter_code
_entity_poly.pdbx_strand_id
1 'polypeptide(L)'
;MKCKNCGKDLPRSKYSYRRQYCSDKCRVYANRKKKKDPEAFAKQEKEDVRQPVVIETSKGRVRTNVFPGELTRQSFDRMYDASLEEELRFTRDILHRAMESPDTSPSALAALSRELVAVTERLESVVAGDDPFTKLDELEVEDESTAFDASSI
;
A
#
# COMPACT_ATOMS: atom_id res chain seq x y z
N MET A 1 6.49 -5.55 32.38
CA MET A 1 6.63 -6.51 31.26
C MET A 1 6.48 -7.91 31.84
N LYS A 2 5.70 -8.79 31.19
CA LYS A 2 5.46 -10.17 31.66
C LYS A 2 6.30 -11.17 30.86
N CYS A 3 6.66 -12.28 31.49
CA CYS A 3 7.38 -13.37 30.86
C CYS A 3 6.53 -14.03 29.77
N LYS A 4 7.05 -14.15 28.55
CA LYS A 4 6.34 -14.77 27.42
C LYS A 4 5.99 -16.25 27.61
N ASN A 5 6.65 -16.94 28.55
CA ASN A 5 6.40 -18.36 28.81
C ASN A 5 5.45 -18.62 30.00
N CYS A 6 5.61 -17.89 31.10
CA CYS A 6 4.90 -18.19 32.35
C CYS A 6 4.08 -17.02 32.91
N GLY A 7 4.04 -15.87 32.22
CA GLY A 7 3.22 -14.72 32.61
C GLY A 7 3.69 -13.93 33.83
N LYS A 8 4.69 -14.41 34.58
CA LYS A 8 5.24 -13.71 35.76
C LYS A 8 5.86 -12.36 35.38
N ASP A 9 5.74 -11.38 36.25
CA ASP A 9 6.37 -10.08 36.07
C ASP A 9 7.89 -10.21 36.03
N LEU A 10 8.48 -9.54 35.06
CA LEU A 10 9.92 -9.50 34.89
C LEU A 10 10.53 -8.48 35.86
N PRO A 11 11.69 -8.78 36.46
CA PRO A 11 12.38 -7.82 37.30
C PRO A 11 12.68 -6.56 36.49
N ARG A 12 12.52 -5.38 37.12
CA ARG A 12 12.91 -4.10 36.53
C ARG A 12 14.43 -4.09 36.37
N SER A 13 14.90 -4.52 35.20
CA SER A 13 16.32 -4.55 34.87
C SER A 13 16.85 -3.15 34.64
N LYS A 14 18.00 -2.81 35.25
CA LYS A 14 18.79 -1.60 34.95
C LYS A 14 19.47 -1.64 33.56
N TYR A 15 19.61 -2.83 32.96
CA TYR A 15 20.21 -3.00 31.64
C TYR A 15 19.14 -3.04 30.54
N SER A 16 19.42 -2.28 29.47
CA SER A 16 18.51 -1.77 28.42
C SER A 16 17.93 -2.79 27.45
N TYR A 17 18.28 -4.07 27.54
CA TYR A 17 17.64 -5.08 26.69
C TYR A 17 16.39 -5.63 27.38
N ARG A 18 15.21 -5.36 26.79
CA ARG A 18 13.91 -5.84 27.27
C ARG A 18 13.91 -7.37 27.34
N ARG A 19 14.28 -7.94 28.50
CA ARG A 19 14.25 -9.39 28.75
C ARG A 19 12.85 -9.92 28.45
N GLN A 20 12.74 -11.01 27.71
CA GLN A 20 11.44 -11.59 27.31
C GLN A 20 10.98 -12.72 28.25
N TYR A 21 11.92 -13.29 29.01
CA TYR A 21 11.68 -14.44 29.89
C TYR A 21 12.23 -14.16 31.29
N CYS A 22 11.55 -14.67 32.32
CA CYS A 22 11.97 -14.49 33.71
C CYS A 22 13.18 -15.34 34.09
N SER A 23 13.52 -16.36 33.29
CA SER A 23 14.65 -17.25 33.53
C SER A 23 15.04 -18.01 32.25
N ASP A 24 16.25 -18.58 32.23
CA ASP A 24 16.71 -19.45 31.15
C ASP A 24 15.83 -20.70 30.98
N LYS A 25 15.28 -21.24 32.08
CA LYS A 25 14.32 -22.34 32.02
C LYS A 25 13.09 -21.96 31.20
N CYS A 26 12.55 -20.76 31.40
CA CYS A 26 11.41 -20.27 30.63
C CYS A 26 11.76 -20.02 29.15
N ARG A 27 12.97 -19.53 28.87
CA ARG A 27 13.48 -19.36 27.50
C ARG A 27 13.58 -20.70 26.77
N VAL A 28 14.20 -21.69 27.39
CA VAL A 28 14.39 -23.04 26.81
C VAL A 28 13.05 -23.74 26.60
N TYR A 29 12.14 -23.68 27.59
CA TYR A 29 10.83 -24.32 27.48
C TYR A 29 9.96 -23.70 26.38
N ALA A 30 9.97 -22.37 26.26
CA ALA A 30 9.32 -21.69 25.14
C ALA A 30 9.89 -22.15 23.79
N ASN A 31 11.22 -22.22 23.65
CA ASN A 31 11.85 -22.71 22.42
C ASN A 31 11.53 -24.19 22.12
N ARG A 32 11.39 -25.04 23.14
CA ARG A 32 10.96 -26.43 22.97
C ARG A 32 9.51 -26.53 22.50
N LYS A 33 8.61 -25.70 23.03
CA LYS A 33 7.22 -25.60 22.54
C LYS A 33 7.16 -25.19 21.07
N LYS A 34 7.95 -24.19 20.66
CA LYS A 34 8.08 -23.79 19.24
C LYS A 34 8.48 -24.95 18.33
N LYS A 35 9.43 -25.79 18.78
CA LYS A 35 9.90 -26.95 18.02
C LYS A 35 8.90 -28.11 17.99
N LYS A 36 8.06 -28.23 19.02
CA LYS A 36 7.06 -29.29 19.11
C LYS A 36 5.91 -29.05 18.14
N ASP A 37 5.43 -27.81 18.08
CA ASP A 37 4.28 -27.41 17.26
C ASP A 37 4.67 -26.23 16.34
N PRO A 38 5.52 -26.46 15.32
CA PRO A 38 6.03 -25.39 14.45
C PRO A 38 4.91 -24.70 13.67
N GLU A 39 3.85 -25.43 13.29
CA GLU A 39 2.71 -24.88 12.57
C GLU A 39 1.88 -23.90 13.41
N ALA A 40 1.68 -24.18 14.70
CA ALA A 40 0.97 -23.28 15.60
C ALA A 40 1.74 -21.97 15.81
N PHE A 41 3.07 -22.06 15.86
CA PHE A 41 3.93 -20.88 16.01
C PHE A 41 3.99 -20.05 14.72
N ALA A 42 4.06 -20.70 13.56
CA ALA A 42 4.00 -20.02 12.25
C ALA A 42 2.64 -19.36 11.99
N LYS A 43 1.53 -19.96 12.47
CA LYS A 43 0.19 -19.34 12.41
C LYS A 43 0.10 -18.09 13.27
N GLN A 44 0.62 -18.12 14.51
CA GLN A 44 0.67 -16.92 15.37
C GLN A 44 1.49 -15.78 14.75
N GLU A 45 2.65 -16.09 14.16
CA GLU A 45 3.48 -15.08 13.51
C GLU A 45 2.79 -14.46 12.28
N LYS A 46 2.02 -15.25 11.52
CA LYS A 46 1.19 -14.76 10.41
C LYS A 46 -0.01 -13.93 10.88
N GLU A 47 -0.62 -14.28 12.00
CA GLU A 47 -1.71 -13.51 12.61
C GLU A 47 -1.21 -12.14 13.11
N ASP A 48 -0.04 -12.09 13.76
CA ASP A 48 0.56 -10.84 14.23
C ASP A 48 0.90 -9.89 13.06
N VAL A 49 1.28 -10.41 11.89
CA VAL A 49 1.52 -9.62 10.66
C VAL A 49 0.22 -9.07 10.04
N ARG A 50 -0.91 -9.73 10.26
CA ARG A 50 -2.22 -9.32 9.74
C ARG A 50 -2.98 -8.38 10.66
N GLN A 51 -2.45 -8.07 11.84
CA GLN A 51 -3.09 -7.11 12.72
C GLN A 51 -2.67 -5.68 12.37
N PRO A 52 -3.63 -4.74 12.27
CA PRO A 52 -3.33 -3.34 12.01
C PRO A 52 -2.40 -2.79 13.10
N VAL A 53 -1.41 -1.99 12.70
CA VAL A 53 -0.53 -1.35 13.67
C VAL A 53 -1.35 -0.41 14.55
N VAL A 54 -1.25 -0.63 15.86
CA VAL A 54 -1.92 0.19 16.88
C VAL A 54 -0.90 1.15 17.47
N ILE A 55 -1.14 2.45 17.29
CA ILE A 55 -0.26 3.50 17.81
C ILE A 55 -0.91 4.07 19.08
N GLU A 56 -0.16 4.04 20.19
CA GLU A 56 -0.57 4.70 21.43
C GLU A 56 -0.14 6.16 21.38
N THR A 57 -1.10 7.08 21.39
CA THR A 57 -0.86 8.53 21.44
C THR A 57 -1.33 9.10 22.77
N SER A 58 -0.90 10.32 23.10
CA SER A 58 -1.35 11.04 24.30
C SER A 58 -2.86 11.26 24.37
N LYS A 59 -3.55 11.22 23.22
CA LYS A 59 -5.01 11.41 23.10
C LYS A 59 -5.80 10.10 23.00
N GLY A 60 -5.12 8.95 23.01
CA GLY A 60 -5.75 7.64 22.92
C GLY A 60 -5.10 6.72 21.90
N ARG A 61 -5.77 5.59 21.65
CA ARG A 61 -5.27 4.49 20.83
C ARG A 61 -5.82 4.61 19.40
N VAL A 62 -4.94 4.83 18.43
CA VAL A 62 -5.30 4.93 17.00
C VAL A 62 -4.99 3.61 16.32
N ARG A 63 -5.98 3.03 15.65
CA ARG A 63 -5.79 1.88 14.75
C ARG A 63 -5.49 2.41 13.35
N THR A 64 -4.36 2.02 12.80
CA THR A 64 -4.01 2.36 11.41
C THR A 64 -4.52 1.29 10.46
N ASN A 65 -4.70 1.61 9.19
CA ASN A 65 -4.95 0.61 8.14
C ASN A 65 -3.64 0.00 7.61
N VAL A 66 -2.51 0.26 8.27
CA VAL A 66 -1.18 -0.16 7.83
C VAL A 66 -0.81 -1.43 8.54
N PHE A 67 -0.41 -2.45 7.77
CA PHE A 67 0.03 -3.74 8.31
C PHE A 67 1.56 -3.77 8.46
N PRO A 68 2.12 -4.39 9.51
CA PRO A 68 3.57 -4.48 9.72
C PRO A 68 4.33 -5.09 8.53
N GLY A 69 3.69 -6.01 7.79
CA GLY A 69 4.27 -6.62 6.58
C GLY A 69 4.37 -5.68 5.38
N GLU A 70 3.64 -4.56 5.38
CA GLU A 70 3.63 -3.54 4.31
C GLU A 70 4.62 -2.40 4.59
N LEU A 71 5.29 -2.40 5.74
CA LEU A 71 6.29 -1.39 6.15
C LEU A 71 7.73 -1.92 5.96
N THR A 72 7.97 -2.63 4.87
CA THR A 72 9.33 -3.02 4.46
C THR A 72 10.10 -1.84 3.88
N ARG A 73 11.43 -1.87 3.92
CA ARG A 73 12.25 -0.81 3.31
C ARG A 73 11.89 -0.58 1.83
N GLN A 74 11.63 -1.66 1.09
CA GLN A 74 11.24 -1.61 -0.31
C GLN A 74 9.86 -0.97 -0.53
N SER A 75 8.92 -1.14 0.40
CA SER A 75 7.61 -0.48 0.29
C SER A 75 7.67 0.98 0.73
N PHE A 76 8.56 1.34 1.65
CA PHE A 76 8.90 2.75 1.90
C PHE A 76 9.52 3.39 0.67
N ASP A 77 10.51 2.76 0.04
CA ASP A 77 11.13 3.30 -1.18
C ASP A 77 10.07 3.50 -2.28
N ARG A 78 9.13 2.56 -2.47
CA ARG A 78 7.99 2.72 -3.39
C ARG A 78 6.99 3.81 -3.01
N MET A 79 6.84 4.11 -1.72
CA MET A 79 6.03 5.24 -1.25
C MET A 79 6.71 6.59 -1.47
N TYR A 80 8.04 6.60 -1.69
CA TYR A 80 8.83 7.79 -2.00
C TYR A 80 9.09 7.98 -3.50
N ASP A 81 8.79 6.98 -4.34
CA ASP A 81 8.85 7.13 -5.79
C ASP A 81 7.82 8.18 -6.26
N ALA A 82 8.18 8.97 -7.27
CA ALA A 82 7.27 9.95 -7.87
C ALA A 82 6.03 9.22 -8.42
N SER A 83 4.87 9.88 -8.39
CA SER A 83 3.68 9.28 -9.00
C SER A 83 3.96 9.09 -10.50
N LEU A 84 3.44 8.01 -11.08
CA LEU A 84 3.54 7.77 -12.53
C LEU A 84 3.08 9.02 -13.32
N GLU A 85 2.08 9.72 -12.79
CA GLU A 85 1.58 10.98 -13.34
C GLU A 85 2.64 12.10 -13.36
N GLU A 86 3.41 12.27 -12.29
CA GLU A 86 4.51 13.25 -12.22
C GLU A 86 5.64 12.91 -13.21
N GLU A 87 6.01 11.64 -13.31
CA GLU A 87 7.03 11.20 -14.28
C GLU A 87 6.58 11.44 -15.73
N LEU A 88 5.30 11.17 -16.03
CA LEU A 88 4.74 11.40 -17.37
C LEU A 88 4.65 12.90 -17.67
N ARG A 89 4.26 13.76 -16.71
CA ARG A 89 4.29 15.22 -16.89
C ARG A 89 5.70 15.74 -17.15
N PHE A 90 6.67 15.26 -16.38
CA PHE A 90 8.07 15.62 -16.57
C PHE A 90 8.60 15.20 -17.95
N THR A 91 8.28 13.98 -18.38
CA THR A 91 8.68 13.46 -19.68
C THR A 91 8.06 14.27 -20.81
N ARG A 92 6.76 14.60 -20.72
CA ARG A 92 6.06 15.48 -21.67
C ARG A 92 6.76 16.83 -21.81
N ASP A 93 7.14 17.45 -20.69
CA ASP A 93 7.80 18.77 -20.68
C ASP A 93 9.20 18.71 -21.32
N ILE A 94 9.95 17.63 -21.10
CA ILE A 94 11.24 17.40 -21.79
C ILE A 94 11.03 17.25 -23.29
N LEU A 95 10.07 16.43 -23.71
CA LEU A 95 9.79 16.18 -25.12
C LEU A 95 9.37 17.48 -25.84
N HIS A 96 8.54 18.31 -25.20
CA HIS A 96 8.20 19.64 -25.73
C HIS A 96 9.42 20.53 -25.89
N ARG A 97 10.25 20.66 -24.85
CA ARG A 97 11.49 21.47 -24.94
C ARG A 97 12.45 20.95 -26.00
N ALA A 98 12.53 19.62 -26.14
CA ALA A 98 13.34 18.99 -27.18
C ALA A 98 12.80 19.35 -28.56
N MET A 99 11.48 19.35 -28.78
CA MET A 99 10.90 19.74 -30.08
C MET A 99 11.04 21.22 -30.41
N GLU A 100 11.04 22.10 -29.40
CA GLU A 100 11.22 23.54 -29.58
C GLU A 100 12.67 23.95 -29.89
N SER A 101 13.64 23.09 -29.57
CA SER A 101 15.05 23.38 -29.80
C SER A 101 15.37 23.44 -31.31
N PRO A 102 16.15 24.43 -31.78
CA PRO A 102 16.60 24.48 -33.16
C PRO A 102 17.67 23.42 -33.49
N ASP A 103 18.30 22.84 -32.48
CA ASP A 103 19.36 21.83 -32.64
C ASP A 103 18.80 20.42 -32.90
N THR A 104 17.49 20.26 -32.84
CA THR A 104 16.80 18.99 -32.98
C THR A 104 16.73 18.58 -34.45
N SER A 105 17.31 17.42 -34.77
CA SER A 105 17.30 16.94 -36.16
C SER A 105 15.87 16.70 -36.67
N PRO A 106 15.57 16.99 -37.95
CA PRO A 106 14.24 16.76 -38.53
C PRO A 106 13.78 15.30 -38.43
N SER A 107 14.71 14.35 -38.48
CA SER A 107 14.39 12.94 -38.33
C SER A 107 13.99 12.57 -36.89
N ALA A 108 14.52 13.28 -35.89
CA ALA A 108 14.15 13.07 -34.49
C ALA A 108 12.77 13.65 -34.16
N LEU A 109 12.36 14.74 -34.81
CA LEU A 109 11.06 15.38 -34.57
C LEU A 109 9.88 14.41 -34.77
N ALA A 110 9.94 13.56 -35.79
CA ALA A 110 8.89 12.57 -36.04
C ALA A 110 8.85 11.45 -34.99
N ALA A 111 9.98 11.13 -34.35
CA ALA A 111 10.02 10.17 -33.25
C ALA A 111 9.50 10.81 -31.95
N LEU A 112 9.99 12.02 -31.63
CA LEU A 112 9.57 12.79 -30.47
C LEU A 112 8.07 13.08 -30.47
N SER A 113 7.48 13.39 -31.63
CA SER A 113 6.04 13.65 -31.72
C SER A 113 5.19 12.40 -31.43
N ARG A 114 5.62 11.22 -31.89
CA ARG A 114 4.93 9.95 -31.58
C ARG A 114 5.03 9.61 -30.09
N GLU A 115 6.21 9.80 -29.51
CA GLU A 115 6.41 9.58 -28.07
C GLU A 115 5.59 10.57 -27.23
N LEU A 116 5.50 11.83 -27.66
CA LEU A 116 4.69 12.84 -26.98
C LEU A 116 3.21 12.45 -26.98
N VAL A 117 2.65 12.01 -28.12
CA VAL A 117 1.26 11.53 -28.22
C VAL A 117 1.02 10.34 -27.28
N ALA A 118 1.94 9.37 -27.25
CA ALA A 118 1.82 8.22 -26.35
C ALA A 118 1.85 8.61 -24.87
N VAL A 119 2.69 9.58 -24.49
CA VAL A 119 2.75 10.10 -23.11
C VAL A 119 1.48 10.86 -22.75
N THR A 120 0.91 11.64 -23.66
CA THR A 120 -0.34 12.38 -23.42
C THR A 120 -1.55 11.44 -23.29
N GLU A 121 -1.67 10.42 -24.15
CA GLU A 121 -2.73 9.41 -24.03
C GLU A 121 -2.63 8.67 -22.68
N ARG A 122 -1.40 8.36 -22.26
CA ARG A 122 -1.17 7.70 -20.98
C ARG A 122 -1.51 8.62 -19.79
N LEU A 123 -1.21 9.91 -19.88
CA LEU A 123 -1.63 10.90 -18.87
C LEU A 123 -3.15 10.98 -18.76
N GLU A 124 -3.87 11.03 -19.89
CA GLU A 124 -5.33 11.03 -19.91
C GLU A 124 -5.89 9.78 -19.23
N SER A 125 -5.31 8.60 -19.50
CA SER A 125 -5.74 7.35 -18.86
C SER A 125 -5.51 7.32 -17.34
N VAL A 126 -4.38 7.87 -16.87
CA VAL A 126 -4.04 7.93 -15.44
C VAL A 126 -4.93 8.92 -14.71
N VAL A 127 -5.18 10.09 -15.31
CA VAL A 127 -6.03 11.14 -14.73
C VAL A 127 -7.51 10.73 -14.73
N ALA A 128 -8.00 10.09 -15.79
CA ALA A 128 -9.39 9.63 -15.88
C ALA A 128 -9.68 8.38 -15.03
N GLY A 129 -8.69 7.50 -14.83
CA GLY A 129 -8.84 6.25 -14.07
C GLY A 129 -9.00 6.44 -12.57
N ASP A 130 -8.55 7.58 -12.03
CA ASP A 130 -8.60 7.91 -10.60
C ASP A 130 -9.72 8.90 -10.23
N ASP A 131 -10.53 9.36 -11.20
CA ASP A 131 -11.68 10.22 -10.90
C ASP A 131 -12.90 9.36 -10.46
N PRO A 132 -13.38 9.47 -9.20
CA PRO A 132 -14.58 8.76 -8.77
C PRO A 132 -15.86 9.18 -9.52
N PHE A 133 -15.87 10.32 -10.20
CA PHE A 133 -17.04 10.78 -10.96
C PHE A 133 -17.16 10.13 -12.35
N THR A 134 -16.04 9.83 -13.02
CA THR A 134 -16.06 9.17 -14.35
C THR A 134 -16.56 7.73 -14.29
N LYS A 135 -16.37 7.05 -13.14
CA LYS A 135 -16.90 5.69 -12.89
C LYS A 135 -18.41 5.67 -12.60
N LEU A 136 -19.01 6.83 -12.27
CA LEU A 136 -20.44 6.92 -11.99
C LEU A 136 -21.26 7.00 -13.29
N ASP A 137 -20.74 7.70 -14.30
CA ASP A 137 -21.38 7.83 -15.62
C ASP A 137 -21.48 6.50 -16.40
N GLU A 138 -20.62 5.52 -16.13
CA GLU A 138 -20.69 4.19 -16.76
C GLU A 138 -21.79 3.28 -16.16
N LEU A 139 -22.43 3.66 -15.06
CA LEU A 139 -23.43 2.83 -14.35
C LEU A 139 -24.90 3.25 -14.61
N GLU A 140 -25.15 4.29 -15.41
CA GLU A 140 -26.50 4.81 -15.63
C GLU A 140 -26.93 4.77 -17.12
N VAL A 141 -27.16 3.59 -17.72
CA VAL A 141 -28.16 3.44 -18.80
C VAL A 141 -28.65 1.98 -18.92
N GLU A 142 -29.57 1.54 -18.05
CA GLU A 142 -30.53 0.48 -18.37
C GLU A 142 -31.91 0.90 -17.84
N ASP A 143 -32.53 1.92 -18.45
CA ASP A 143 -33.94 2.21 -18.23
C ASP A 143 -34.79 1.14 -18.92
N GLU A 144 -35.20 0.12 -18.17
CA GLU A 144 -36.29 -0.78 -18.50
C GLU A 144 -37.58 0.02 -18.73
N SER A 145 -37.94 0.23 -20.00
CA SER A 145 -39.27 0.73 -20.36
C SER A 145 -40.33 -0.36 -20.13
N THR A 146 -40.80 -0.54 -18.90
CA THR A 146 -42.00 -1.34 -18.64
C THR A 146 -43.25 -0.54 -19.02
N ALA A 147 -43.80 -0.83 -20.21
CA ALA A 147 -45.11 -0.38 -20.63
C ALA A 147 -46.17 -0.86 -19.62
N PHE A 148 -46.75 0.07 -18.86
CA PHE A 148 -47.83 -0.19 -17.93
C PHE A 148 -49.15 -0.24 -18.72
N ASP A 149 -49.65 -1.46 -18.96
CA ASP A 149 -50.87 -1.72 -19.71
C ASP A 149 -52.11 -1.29 -18.90
N ALA A 150 -52.66 -0.12 -19.24
CA ALA A 150 -53.88 0.42 -18.64
C ALA A 150 -55.11 -0.13 -19.38
N SER A 151 -55.52 -1.35 -19.05
CA SER A 151 -56.83 -1.88 -19.41
C SER A 151 -57.30 -2.93 -18.41
N SER A 152 -57.76 -2.48 -17.25
CA SER A 152 -58.81 -3.11 -16.44
C SER A 152 -59.13 -2.22 -15.23
N ILE A 153 -60.15 -1.37 -15.37
CA ILE A 153 -61.14 -0.98 -14.35
C ILE A 153 -62.37 -0.47 -15.11
#